data_AF-A0A1Z7Z5J4-F1
#
_entry.id   AF-A0A1Z7Z5J4-F1
#
_cell.length_a   1.000
_cell.length_b   1.000
_cell.length_c   1.000
_cell.angle_alpha   90.00
_cell.angle_beta   90.00
_cell.angle_gamma   90.00
#
_symmetry.space_group_name_H-M   'P 1'
#
loop_
_entity.id
_entity.type
_entity.pdbx_description
1 polymer ?
#
loop_
_entity_poly.entity_id
_entity_poly.type
_entity_poly.pdbx_seq_one_letter_code
_entity_poly.pdbx_strand_id
1 'polypeptide(L)'
;MGSVYVYHQLNGIPLKTLTSDVTAAADVPLYYGIQSQIGIFFWAAAAAICFLCGSTIKSPEWSFFMVSGFLSLFLGLDDIFLFHEVVFPSLGIHQKVVYLSYVVIFGVYVLKFYKLILQTEFILLAMAFGCFGLSLLIDSFFHNAAPLYTQLIEDGAKFVGIVYWTIYFYSTATKTLKFQKID
;
A
#
# COMPACT_ATOMS: atom_id res chain seq x y z
N MET A 1 -13.13 -7.05 20.61
CA MET A 1 -12.88 -7.65 21.94
C MET A 1 -13.34 -9.10 22.03
N GLY A 2 -14.62 -9.41 21.76
CA GLY A 2 -15.11 -10.81 21.81
C GLY A 2 -14.36 -11.78 20.89
N SER A 3 -14.05 -11.38 19.65
CA SER A 3 -13.27 -12.20 18.70
C SER A 3 -11.85 -12.49 19.17
N VAL A 4 -11.18 -11.51 19.78
CA VAL A 4 -9.81 -11.65 20.34
C VAL A 4 -9.81 -12.62 21.52
N TYR A 5 -10.82 -12.53 22.39
CA TYR A 5 -10.99 -13.44 23.52
C TYR A 5 -11.27 -14.88 23.07
N VAL A 6 -12.13 -15.06 22.07
CA VAL A 6 -12.40 -16.38 21.46
C VAL A 6 -11.13 -16.96 20.84
N TYR A 7 -10.35 -16.15 20.11
CA TYR A 7 -9.10 -16.61 19.50
C TYR A 7 -8.04 -17.02 20.55
N HIS A 8 -7.94 -16.29 21.67
CA HIS A 8 -7.14 -16.67 22.83
C HIS A 8 -7.55 -18.04 23.38
N GLN A 9 -8.85 -18.26 23.61
CA GLN A 9 -9.37 -19.52 24.15
C GLN A 9 -9.12 -20.70 23.21
N LEU A 10 -9.25 -20.50 21.89
CA LEU A 10 -9.08 -21.55 20.90
C LEU A 10 -7.62 -21.94 20.65
N ASN A 11 -6.69 -20.97 20.70
CA ASN A 11 -5.30 -21.18 20.29
C ASN A 11 -4.29 -21.10 21.44
N GLY A 12 -4.73 -20.82 22.67
CA GLY A 12 -3.85 -20.71 23.85
C GLY A 12 -2.88 -19.52 23.80
N ILE A 13 -3.10 -18.56 22.90
CA ILE A 13 -2.18 -17.41 22.70
C ILE A 13 -2.45 -16.36 23.77
N PRO A 14 -1.45 -15.88 24.53
CA PRO A 14 -1.65 -14.89 25.58
C PRO A 14 -2.39 -13.63 25.08
N LEU A 15 -3.39 -13.18 25.83
CA LEU A 15 -4.16 -11.97 25.52
C LEU A 15 -3.26 -10.75 25.32
N LYS A 16 -2.21 -10.63 26.14
CA LYS A 16 -1.19 -9.58 26.01
C LYS A 16 -0.59 -9.56 24.59
N THR A 17 -0.27 -10.71 24.01
CA THR A 17 0.28 -10.80 22.64
C THR A 17 -0.72 -10.34 21.58
N LEU A 18 -2.02 -10.53 21.80
CA LEU A 18 -3.07 -10.14 20.85
C LEU A 18 -3.50 -8.68 20.97
N THR A 19 -3.30 -8.06 22.14
CA THR A 19 -3.81 -6.71 22.42
C THR A 19 -2.73 -5.65 22.56
N SER A 20 -1.47 -6.04 22.84
CA SER A 20 -0.34 -5.13 22.87
C SER A 20 0.04 -4.69 21.45
N ASP A 21 0.62 -3.50 21.33
CA ASP A 21 1.29 -3.07 20.10
C ASP A 21 2.41 -4.06 19.72
N VAL A 22 2.70 -4.16 18.43
CA VAL A 22 3.68 -5.13 17.90
C VAL A 22 5.05 -4.96 18.54
N THR A 23 5.49 -3.72 18.80
CA THR A 23 6.80 -3.44 19.41
C THR A 23 6.88 -3.94 20.85
N ALA A 24 5.85 -3.73 21.67
CA ALA A 24 5.79 -4.24 23.03
C ALA A 24 5.52 -5.76 23.09
N ALA A 25 4.75 -6.30 22.14
CA ALA A 25 4.49 -7.74 22.05
C ALA A 25 5.74 -8.52 21.64
N ALA A 26 6.59 -7.95 20.78
CA ALA A 26 7.83 -8.56 20.31
C ALA A 26 9.06 -8.22 21.18
N ASP A 27 8.91 -7.39 22.21
CA ASP A 27 10.01 -6.92 23.08
C ASP A 27 11.17 -6.28 22.31
N VAL A 28 10.84 -5.45 21.30
CA VAL A 28 11.81 -4.79 20.43
C VAL A 28 11.86 -3.28 20.67
N PRO A 29 12.97 -2.59 20.32
CA PRO A 29 13.07 -1.14 20.44
C PRO A 29 11.99 -0.38 19.64
N LEU A 30 11.62 0.82 20.10
CA LEU A 30 10.57 1.65 19.49
C LEU A 30 10.82 2.03 18.02
N TYR A 31 12.08 2.00 17.56
CA TYR A 31 12.43 2.32 16.18
C TYR A 31 12.27 1.13 15.22
N TYR A 32 11.91 -0.05 15.72
CA TYR A 32 11.76 -1.24 14.90
C TYR A 32 10.63 -1.05 13.87
N GLY A 33 10.96 -1.19 12.59
CA GLY A 33 10.01 -1.01 11.50
C GLY A 33 9.51 0.43 11.30
N ILE A 34 10.17 1.45 11.88
CA ILE A 34 9.68 2.85 11.84
C ILE A 34 9.34 3.35 10.43
N GLN A 35 10.14 3.00 9.42
CA GLN A 35 9.90 3.39 8.03
C GLN A 35 8.62 2.75 7.47
N SER A 36 8.40 1.46 7.74
CA SER A 36 7.18 0.75 7.34
C SER A 36 5.95 1.35 8.03
N GLN A 37 6.06 1.65 9.33
CA GLN A 37 4.98 2.28 10.10
C GLN A 37 4.60 3.66 9.54
N ILE A 38 5.58 4.47 9.12
CA ILE A 38 5.31 5.75 8.44
C ILE A 38 4.63 5.50 7.09
N GLY A 39 5.09 4.51 6.33
CA GLY A 39 4.47 4.12 5.05
C GLY A 39 2.98 3.75 5.20
N ILE A 40 2.62 3.03 6.26
CA ILE A 40 1.21 2.67 6.55
C ILE A 40 0.33 3.91 6.73
N PHE A 41 0.83 4.98 7.37
CA PHE A 41 0.08 6.24 7.47
C PHE A 41 -0.17 6.89 6.11
N PHE A 42 0.81 6.82 5.19
CA PHE A 42 0.62 7.30 3.82
C PHE A 42 -0.39 6.45 3.05
N TRP A 43 -0.35 5.12 3.16
CA TRP A 43 -1.38 4.24 2.59
C TRP A 43 -2.78 4.59 3.10
N ALA A 44 -2.93 4.75 4.42
CA ALA A 44 -4.19 5.13 5.04
C ALA A 44 -4.67 6.51 4.57
N ALA A 45 -3.76 7.49 4.46
CA ALA A 45 -4.07 8.81 3.95
C ALA A 45 -4.55 8.77 2.49
N ALA A 46 -3.84 8.04 1.61
CA ALA A 46 -4.23 7.86 0.22
C ALA A 46 -5.62 7.21 0.10
N ALA A 47 -5.88 6.16 0.89
CA ALA A 47 -7.18 5.49 0.93
C ALA A 47 -8.29 6.45 1.38
N ALA A 48 -8.08 7.20 2.46
CA ALA A 48 -9.05 8.16 2.99
C ALA A 48 -9.35 9.29 2.00
N ILE A 49 -8.32 9.88 1.38
CA ILE A 49 -8.48 10.92 0.34
C ILE A 49 -9.33 10.40 -0.82
N CYS A 50 -9.01 9.20 -1.29
CA CYS A 50 -9.74 8.55 -2.37
C CYS A 50 -11.20 8.29 -2.01
N PHE A 51 -11.48 7.70 -0.85
CA PHE A 51 -12.87 7.45 -0.43
C PHE A 51 -13.66 8.74 -0.23
N LEU A 52 -13.04 9.78 0.34
CA LEU A 52 -13.68 11.08 0.51
C LEU A 52 -14.00 11.73 -0.85
N CYS A 53 -13.04 11.75 -1.78
CA CYS A 53 -13.27 12.33 -3.10
C CYS A 53 -14.31 11.52 -3.88
N GLY A 54 -14.17 10.20 -3.94
CA GLY A 54 -15.11 9.32 -4.64
C GLY A 54 -16.52 9.32 -4.08
N SER A 55 -16.73 9.62 -2.80
CA SER A 55 -18.07 9.72 -2.20
C SER A 55 -18.72 11.10 -2.37
N THR A 56 -17.96 12.11 -2.75
CA THR A 56 -18.45 13.51 -2.87
C THR A 56 -18.68 13.92 -4.32
N ILE A 57 -18.02 13.27 -5.27
CA ILE A 57 -18.13 13.63 -6.69
C ILE A 57 -19.28 12.87 -7.37
N LYS A 58 -20.01 13.57 -8.25
CA LYS A 58 -21.18 13.02 -8.98
C LYS A 58 -20.85 12.50 -10.37
N SER A 59 -19.66 12.83 -10.86
CA SER A 59 -19.20 12.49 -12.19
C SER A 59 -18.62 11.06 -12.24
N PRO A 60 -18.52 10.41 -13.41
CA PRO A 60 -18.07 9.00 -13.52
C PRO A 60 -16.69 8.69 -12.91
N GLU A 61 -15.86 9.72 -12.70
CA GLU A 61 -14.58 9.68 -12.01
C GLU A 61 -14.69 9.20 -10.56
N TRP A 62 -15.89 9.18 -9.96
CA TRP A 62 -16.11 8.62 -8.62
C TRP A 62 -15.55 7.19 -8.50
N SER A 63 -15.71 6.42 -9.57
CA SER A 63 -15.28 5.02 -9.65
C SER A 63 -13.75 4.88 -9.65
N PHE A 64 -13.03 5.84 -10.22
CA PHE A 64 -11.57 5.90 -10.18
C PHE A 64 -11.07 6.07 -8.76
N PHE A 65 -11.62 7.05 -8.03
CA PHE A 65 -11.25 7.29 -6.65
C PHE A 65 -11.65 6.11 -5.74
N MET A 66 -12.85 5.54 -5.88
CA MET A 66 -13.24 4.38 -5.06
C MET A 66 -12.30 3.19 -5.27
N VAL A 67 -12.00 2.83 -6.53
CA VAL A 67 -11.07 1.73 -6.82
C VAL A 67 -9.67 2.04 -6.30
N SER A 68 -9.20 3.27 -6.45
CA SER A 68 -7.89 3.71 -5.93
C SER A 68 -7.82 3.65 -4.40
N GLY A 69 -8.92 3.98 -3.72
CA GLY A 69 -9.03 3.89 -2.27
C GLY A 69 -8.97 2.46 -1.77
N PHE A 70 -9.72 1.55 -2.41
CA PHE A 70 -9.65 0.12 -2.11
C PHE A 70 -8.28 -0.47 -2.42
N LEU A 71 -7.64 -0.06 -3.51
CA LEU A 71 -6.30 -0.50 -3.87
C LEU A 71 -5.26 -0.03 -2.84
N SER A 72 -5.33 1.24 -2.42
CA SER A 72 -4.45 1.79 -1.38
C SER A 72 -4.65 1.09 -0.03
N LEU A 73 -5.91 0.80 0.34
CA LEU A 73 -6.23 0.05 1.54
C LEU A 73 -5.70 -1.38 1.46
N PHE A 74 -5.86 -2.06 0.33
CA PHE A 74 -5.35 -3.41 0.11
C PHE A 74 -3.83 -3.46 0.28
N LEU A 75 -3.10 -2.53 -0.33
CA LEU A 75 -1.64 -2.45 -0.22
C LEU A 75 -1.18 -2.11 1.20
N GLY A 76 -1.89 -1.21 1.89
CA GLY A 76 -1.62 -0.94 3.30
C GLY A 76 -1.87 -2.14 4.21
N LEU A 77 -2.94 -2.91 3.97
CA LEU A 77 -3.20 -4.16 4.70
C LEU A 77 -2.15 -5.23 4.39
N ASP A 78 -1.73 -5.34 3.13
CA ASP A 78 -0.63 -6.22 2.74
C ASP A 78 0.66 -5.88 3.48
N ASP A 79 1.02 -4.60 3.60
CA ASP A 79 2.20 -4.17 4.36
C ASP A 79 2.07 -4.43 5.88
N ILE A 80 0.87 -4.33 6.45
CA ILE A 80 0.62 -4.60 7.88
C ILE A 80 0.72 -6.10 8.19
N PHE A 81 0.12 -6.94 7.34
CA PHE A 81 -0.01 -8.37 7.59
C PHE A 81 0.99 -9.23 6.83
N LEU A 82 1.86 -8.60 6.03
CA LEU A 82 2.87 -9.24 5.20
C LEU A 82 2.26 -10.33 4.30
N PHE A 83 1.18 -10.00 3.57
CA PHE A 83 0.51 -11.04 2.78
C PHE A 83 1.44 -11.56 1.68
N HIS A 84 2.17 -10.67 1.01
CA HIS A 84 3.07 -11.04 -0.07
C HIS A 84 4.32 -11.80 0.35
N GLU A 85 4.79 -11.59 1.58
CA GLU A 85 6.03 -12.17 2.08
C GLU A 85 5.80 -13.43 2.93
N VAL A 86 4.76 -13.42 3.76
CA VAL A 86 4.51 -14.48 4.76
C VAL A 86 3.26 -15.26 4.43
N VAL A 87 2.10 -14.60 4.30
CA VAL A 87 0.81 -15.33 4.27
C VAL A 87 0.66 -16.13 2.97
N PHE A 88 0.80 -15.53 1.80
CA PHE A 88 0.67 -16.27 0.54
C PHE A 88 1.76 -17.32 0.35
N PRO A 89 3.04 -17.05 0.67
CA PRO A 89 4.07 -18.09 0.65
C PRO A 89 3.81 -19.24 1.62
N SER A 90 3.26 -18.98 2.81
CA SER A 90 2.88 -20.04 3.77
C SER A 90 1.76 -20.95 3.23
N LEU A 91 0.94 -20.45 2.29
CA LEU A 91 -0.08 -21.22 1.58
C LEU A 91 0.46 -21.96 0.35
N GLY A 92 1.77 -21.92 0.10
CA GLY A 92 2.42 -22.57 -1.03
C GLY A 92 2.43 -21.75 -2.32
N ILE A 93 2.03 -20.47 -2.28
CA ILE A 93 2.08 -19.59 -3.45
C ILE A 93 3.48 -18.99 -3.54
N HIS A 94 4.20 -19.28 -4.63
CA HIS A 94 5.52 -18.69 -4.84
C HIS A 94 5.47 -17.16 -4.87
N GLN A 95 6.41 -16.51 -4.18
CA GLN A 95 6.55 -15.06 -4.09
C GLN A 95 6.52 -14.36 -5.46
N LYS A 96 7.19 -14.94 -6.48
CA LYS A 96 7.15 -14.42 -7.86
C LYS A 96 5.74 -14.39 -8.47
N VAL A 97 4.88 -15.35 -8.10
CA VAL A 97 3.48 -15.38 -8.54
C VAL A 97 2.68 -14.28 -7.85
N VAL A 98 2.96 -14.02 -6.57
CA VAL A 98 2.35 -12.90 -5.85
C VAL A 98 2.75 -11.57 -6.51
N TYR A 99 4.03 -11.36 -6.79
CA TYR A 99 4.52 -10.16 -7.47
C TYR A 99 3.91 -9.99 -8.86
N LEU A 100 3.82 -11.08 -9.64
CA LEU A 100 3.15 -11.06 -10.92
C LEU A 100 1.67 -10.66 -10.78
N SER A 101 0.98 -11.14 -9.74
CA SER A 101 -0.41 -10.75 -9.48
C SER A 101 -0.56 -9.25 -9.24
N TYR A 102 0.39 -8.62 -8.54
CA TYR A 102 0.39 -7.16 -8.32
C TYR A 102 0.61 -6.40 -9.61
N VAL A 103 1.59 -6.82 -10.43
CA VAL A 103 1.81 -6.24 -11.76
C VAL A 103 0.54 -6.33 -12.62
N VAL A 104 -0.17 -7.46 -12.59
CA VAL A 104 -1.44 -7.64 -13.31
C VAL A 104 -2.54 -6.73 -12.77
N ILE A 105 -2.72 -6.65 -11.44
CA ILE A 105 -3.73 -5.79 -10.81
C ILE A 105 -3.48 -4.32 -11.18
N PHE A 106 -2.24 -3.84 -11.07
CA PHE A 106 -1.89 -2.48 -11.47
C PHE A 106 -2.02 -2.25 -12.98
N GLY A 107 -1.66 -3.24 -13.80
CA GLY A 107 -1.85 -3.18 -15.24
C GLY A 107 -3.32 -3.03 -15.63
N VAL A 108 -4.20 -3.85 -15.05
CA VAL A 108 -5.66 -3.75 -15.25
C VAL A 108 -6.19 -2.41 -14.75
N TYR A 109 -5.73 -1.94 -13.59
CA TYR A 109 -6.10 -0.64 -13.05
C TYR A 109 -5.74 0.51 -14.00
N VAL A 110 -4.50 0.54 -14.50
CA VAL A 110 -4.05 1.56 -15.46
C VAL A 110 -4.82 1.45 -16.77
N LEU A 111 -5.01 0.26 -17.32
CA LEU A 111 -5.77 0.06 -18.56
C LEU A 111 -7.24 0.49 -18.42
N LYS A 112 -7.84 0.29 -17.25
CA LYS A 112 -9.22 0.73 -16.99
C LYS A 112 -9.36 2.25 -16.95
N PHE A 113 -8.39 2.93 -16.34
CA PHE A 113 -8.47 4.37 -16.06
C PHE A 113 -7.50 5.23 -16.90
N TYR A 114 -6.87 4.69 -17.93
CA TYR A 114 -5.79 5.35 -18.68
C TYR A 114 -6.17 6.74 -19.21
N LYS A 115 -7.40 6.90 -19.74
CA LYS A 115 -7.88 8.20 -20.24
C LYS A 115 -7.93 9.26 -19.15
N LEU A 116 -8.40 8.88 -17.97
CA LEU A 116 -8.48 9.77 -16.82
C LEU A 116 -7.07 10.05 -16.27
N ILE A 117 -6.23 9.02 -16.13
CA ILE A 117 -4.85 9.16 -15.67
C ILE A 117 -4.10 10.17 -16.54
N LEU A 118 -4.21 10.10 -17.86
CA LEU A 118 -3.54 11.03 -18.78
C LEU A 118 -4.01 12.50 -18.66
N GLN A 119 -5.17 12.75 -18.06
CA GLN A 119 -5.69 14.09 -17.76
C GLN A 119 -5.26 14.61 -16.37
N THR A 120 -4.62 13.76 -15.56
CA THR A 120 -4.13 14.10 -14.22
C THR A 120 -2.62 14.37 -14.24
N GLU A 121 -2.03 14.62 -13.07
CA GLU A 121 -0.56 14.73 -12.92
C GLU A 121 0.09 13.33 -12.97
N PHE A 122 -0.05 12.63 -14.10
CA PHE A 122 0.39 11.25 -14.27
C PHE A 122 1.89 11.05 -14.05
N ILE A 123 2.70 12.10 -14.13
CA ILE A 123 4.14 12.06 -13.81
C ILE A 123 4.34 11.59 -12.37
N LEU A 124 3.52 12.06 -11.40
CA LEU A 124 3.61 11.61 -10.01
C LEU A 124 3.28 10.12 -9.87
N LEU A 125 2.26 9.66 -10.59
CA LEU A 125 1.88 8.25 -10.62
C LEU A 125 2.96 7.38 -11.29
N ALA A 126 3.58 7.89 -12.36
CA ALA A 126 4.69 7.22 -13.04
C ALA A 126 5.93 7.11 -12.14
N MET A 127 6.23 8.15 -11.36
CA MET A 127 7.30 8.11 -10.35
C MET A 127 6.98 7.07 -9.26
N ALA A 128 5.73 7.01 -8.78
CA ALA A 128 5.31 6.00 -7.82
C ALA A 128 5.52 4.58 -8.36
N PHE A 129 5.03 4.30 -9.58
CA PHE A 129 5.23 2.99 -10.21
C PHE A 129 6.70 2.68 -10.52
N GLY A 130 7.48 3.68 -10.93
CA GLY A 130 8.92 3.51 -11.16
C GLY A 130 9.65 3.10 -9.88
N CYS A 131 9.31 3.74 -8.75
CA CYS A 131 9.83 3.40 -7.44
C CYS A 131 9.40 2.00 -6.96
N PHE A 132 8.13 1.62 -7.13
CA PHE A 132 7.67 0.26 -6.81
C PHE A 132 8.33 -0.80 -7.68
N GLY A 133 8.46 -0.53 -8.99
CA GLY A 133 9.16 -1.41 -9.92
C GLY A 133 10.63 -1.59 -9.55
N LEU A 134 11.32 -0.49 -9.18
CA LEU A 134 12.70 -0.54 -8.72
C LEU A 134 12.85 -1.41 -7.46
N SER A 135 11.98 -1.22 -6.47
CA SER A 135 11.96 -2.03 -5.25
C SER A 135 11.79 -3.53 -5.58
N LEU A 136 10.79 -3.89 -6.39
CA LEU A 136 10.55 -5.28 -6.79
C LEU A 136 11.72 -5.90 -7.58
N LEU A 137 12.39 -5.12 -8.43
CA LEU A 137 13.55 -5.58 -9.19
C LEU A 137 14.75 -5.86 -8.28
N ILE A 138 14.98 -5.00 -7.29
CA ILE A 138 16.08 -5.19 -6.33
C ILE A 138 15.84 -6.44 -5.50
N ASP A 139 14.62 -6.59 -4.96
CA ASP A 139 14.23 -7.77 -4.18
C ASP A 139 14.39 -9.07 -5.00
N SER A 140 13.92 -9.07 -6.25
CA SER A 140 13.91 -10.29 -7.06
C SER A 140 15.28 -10.73 -7.60
N PHE A 141 16.19 -9.79 -7.86
CA PHE A 141 17.43 -10.07 -8.62
C PHE A 141 18.72 -9.74 -7.87
N PHE A 142 18.69 -8.78 -6.95
CA PHE A 142 19.91 -8.21 -6.37
C PHE A 142 20.05 -8.46 -4.87
N HIS A 143 19.09 -9.11 -4.22
CA HIS A 143 19.07 -9.39 -2.79
C HIS A 143 20.39 -9.96 -2.23
N ASN A 144 21.13 -10.76 -3.03
CA ASN A 144 22.37 -11.41 -2.60
C ASN A 144 23.67 -10.63 -2.94
N ALA A 145 23.60 -9.50 -3.65
CA ALA A 145 24.80 -8.83 -4.18
C ALA A 145 25.52 -7.94 -3.16
N ALA A 146 24.76 -7.19 -2.33
CA ALA A 146 25.30 -6.32 -1.28
C ALA A 146 24.21 -6.00 -0.24
N PRO A 147 23.96 -6.89 0.74
CA PRO A 147 22.71 -6.96 1.51
C PRO A 147 22.26 -5.63 2.14
N LEU A 148 23.20 -4.87 2.71
CA LEU A 148 22.88 -3.60 3.39
C LEU A 148 22.42 -2.51 2.41
N TYR A 149 23.12 -2.35 1.29
CA TYR A 149 22.81 -1.31 0.31
C TYR A 149 21.59 -1.68 -0.51
N THR A 150 21.44 -2.97 -0.85
CA THR A 150 20.29 -3.46 -1.59
C THR A 150 19.01 -3.30 -0.79
N GLN A 151 19.02 -3.65 0.49
CA GLN A 151 17.85 -3.48 1.37
C GLN A 151 17.49 -2.01 1.55
N LEU A 152 18.47 -1.12 1.78
CA LEU A 152 18.19 0.31 1.94
C LEU A 152 17.58 0.92 0.67
N ILE A 153 18.07 0.55 -0.51
CA ILE A 153 17.54 1.06 -1.78
C ILE A 153 16.17 0.45 -2.07
N GLU A 154 15.97 -0.84 -1.78
CA GLU A 154 14.70 -1.54 -1.94
C GLU A 154 13.60 -0.91 -1.07
N ASP A 155 13.81 -0.83 0.23
CA ASP A 155 12.86 -0.28 1.20
C ASP A 155 12.67 1.23 0.98
N GLY A 156 13.75 1.93 0.67
CA GLY A 156 13.74 3.36 0.35
C GLY A 156 12.94 3.67 -0.90
N ALA A 157 13.14 2.89 -1.98
CA ALA A 157 12.36 3.03 -3.22
C ALA A 157 10.88 2.74 -2.97
N LYS A 158 10.54 1.68 -2.23
CA LYS A 158 9.15 1.39 -1.85
C LYS A 158 8.54 2.58 -1.12
N PHE A 159 9.21 3.10 -0.10
CA PHE A 159 8.72 4.24 0.69
C PHE A 159 8.50 5.50 -0.17
N VAL A 160 9.47 5.87 -1.00
CA VAL A 160 9.34 7.02 -1.92
C VAL A 160 8.18 6.81 -2.90
N GLY A 161 7.95 5.58 -3.36
CA GLY A 161 6.80 5.21 -4.18
C GLY A 161 5.46 5.47 -3.47
N ILE A 162 5.34 5.09 -2.20
CA ILE A 162 4.14 5.33 -1.36
C ILE A 162 3.89 6.84 -1.20
N VAL A 163 4.95 7.63 -1.01
CA VAL A 163 4.85 9.09 -0.89
C VAL A 163 4.34 9.70 -2.19
N TYR A 164 4.92 9.35 -3.34
CA TYR A 164 4.45 9.83 -4.64
C TYR A 164 3.01 9.41 -4.95
N TRP A 165 2.65 8.17 -4.60
CA TRP A 165 1.28 7.66 -4.71
C TRP A 165 0.29 8.54 -3.93
N THR A 166 0.63 8.87 -2.68
CA THR A 166 -0.21 9.72 -1.83
C THR A 166 -0.33 11.14 -2.37
N ILE A 167 0.79 11.74 -2.79
CA ILE A 167 0.81 13.10 -3.37
C ILE A 167 -0.04 13.13 -4.66
N TYR A 168 0.06 12.10 -5.50
CA TYR A 168 -0.74 11.97 -6.72
C TYR A 168 -2.24 12.02 -6.42
N PHE A 169 -2.73 11.21 -5.46
CA PHE A 169 -4.16 11.20 -5.13
C PHE A 169 -4.60 12.47 -4.42
N TYR A 170 -3.77 13.06 -3.57
CA TYR A 170 -4.04 14.36 -2.97
C TYR A 170 -4.22 15.46 -4.02
N SER A 171 -3.28 15.57 -4.97
CA SER A 171 -3.32 16.58 -6.03
C SER A 171 -4.52 16.36 -6.95
N THR A 172 -4.74 15.11 -7.37
CA THR A 172 -5.85 14.75 -8.26
C THR A 172 -7.21 15.02 -7.61
N ALA A 173 -7.41 14.60 -6.37
CA ALA A 173 -8.64 14.88 -5.62
C ALA A 173 -8.89 16.38 -5.44
N THR A 174 -7.85 17.15 -5.11
CA THR A 174 -7.95 18.60 -4.93
C THR A 174 -8.38 19.30 -6.21
N LYS A 175 -7.84 18.89 -7.36
CA LYS A 175 -8.23 19.45 -8.67
C LYS A 175 -9.67 19.09 -8.99
N THR A 176 -10.05 17.81 -8.90
CA THR A 176 -11.41 17.35 -9.20
C THR A 176 -12.47 18.06 -8.36
N LEU A 177 -12.24 18.19 -7.04
CA LEU A 177 -13.19 18.87 -6.14
C LEU A 177 -13.30 20.38 -6.40
N LYS A 178 -12.25 21.02 -6.93
CA LYS A 178 -12.30 22.45 -7.31
C LYS A 178 -13.13 22.66 -8.58
N PHE A 179 -12.95 21.82 -9.60
CA PHE A 179 -13.71 21.93 -10.85
C PHE A 179 -15.21 21.70 -10.63
N GLN A 180 -15.59 20.74 -9.78
CA GLN A 180 -16.99 20.47 -9.46
C GLN A 180 -17.72 21.63 -8.77
N LYS A 181 -17.03 22.55 -8.09
CA LYS A 181 -17.67 23.71 -7.44
C LYS A 181 -18.02 24.84 -8.42
N ILE A 182 -17.49 24.78 -9.64
CA ILE A 182 -17.68 25.82 -10.67
C ILE A 182 -18.89 25.48 -11.57
N ASP A 183 -19.31 24.21 -11.59
CA ASP A 183 -20.53 23.70 -12.24
C ASP A 183 -21.75 23.72 -11.30
#